data_AF-A0A2V7J2G5-F1
#
_entry.id   AF-A0A2V7J2G5-F1
#
_cell.length_a   1.000
_cell.length_b   1.000
_cell.length_c   1.000
_cell.angle_alpha   90.00
_cell.angle_beta   90.00
_cell.angle_gamma   90.00
#
_symmetry.space_group_name_H-M   'P 1'
#
loop_
_entity.id
_entity.type
_entity.pdbx_description
1 polymer ?
#
loop_
_entity_poly.entity_id
_entity_poly.type
_entity_poly.pdbx_seq_one_letter_code
_entity_poly.pdbx_strand_id
1 'polypeptide(L)'
;MTPLTLAALITACSDQGAPTQLNHELAAPSFQETQNQVDGADFGFTAGWFQGNTVQFFYHKPFFCRTPVEDGNPVGATTDCEVGSDGTVDPRLGNIPILFVMTPIGFRPADATLQCPVVGHCINHPSTIDLSRIFGPGTENAPLPAHSHIVDQVEGNWWELHVIGVKDPATWDQIVAGKSLATVRALQAADPTGAKITGEILTNVYLFFDVRTGTGNP
;
A
#
# COMPACT_ATOMS: atom_id res chain seq x y z
N MET A 1 -40.37 53.55 56.58
CA MET A 1 -40.61 52.13 56.28
C MET A 1 -39.56 51.73 55.26
N THR A 2 -38.29 51.55 55.64
CA THR A 2 -37.64 50.34 56.22
C THR A 2 -37.67 49.13 55.26
N PRO A 3 -36.65 48.26 55.30
CA PRO A 3 -35.58 48.15 54.29
C PRO A 3 -35.65 46.78 53.59
N LEU A 4 -34.73 46.47 52.66
CA LEU A 4 -34.13 45.12 52.65
C LEU A 4 -32.86 45.02 51.81
N THR A 5 -31.80 44.66 52.53
CA THR A 5 -30.53 44.04 52.14
C THR A 5 -30.68 42.66 51.47
N LEU A 6 -29.53 42.11 51.06
CA LEU A 6 -29.17 40.72 50.72
C LEU A 6 -29.25 40.36 49.23
N ALA A 7 -28.32 39.61 48.63
CA ALA A 7 -27.16 38.90 49.15
C ALA A 7 -26.17 38.69 48.00
N ALA A 8 -24.87 38.71 48.29
CA ALA A 8 -23.89 38.07 47.44
C ALA A 8 -24.07 36.55 47.54
N LEU A 9 -24.32 35.88 46.42
CA LEU A 9 -24.17 34.43 46.30
C LEU A 9 -22.94 34.18 45.44
N ILE A 10 -21.88 33.73 46.11
CA ILE A 10 -20.76 33.04 45.48
C ILE A 10 -21.28 31.64 45.18
N THR A 11 -21.64 31.39 43.92
CA THR A 11 -21.91 30.02 43.46
C THR A 11 -20.70 29.55 42.69
N ALA A 12 -19.80 28.84 43.38
CA ALA A 12 -18.86 27.94 42.74
C ALA A 12 -19.66 26.74 42.22
N CYS A 13 -20.01 26.77 40.93
CA CYS A 13 -20.39 25.55 40.21
C CYS A 13 -19.13 25.03 39.52
N SER A 14 -18.47 24.09 40.18
CA SER A 14 -17.60 23.13 39.51
C SER A 14 -18.50 22.23 38.69
N ASP A 15 -18.61 22.48 37.39
CA ASP A 15 -19.08 21.45 36.46
C ASP A 15 -17.94 21.10 35.51
N GLN A 16 -17.56 19.84 35.60
CA GLN A 16 -16.70 19.17 34.65
C GLN A 16 -17.38 19.22 33.29
N GLY A 17 -16.98 20.18 32.46
CA GLY A 17 -17.24 20.14 31.03
C GLY A 17 -16.53 18.93 30.44
N ALA A 18 -17.28 17.86 30.18
CA ALA A 18 -16.85 16.78 29.32
C ALA A 18 -16.28 17.34 28.01
N PRO A 19 -15.20 16.76 27.46
CA PRO A 19 -14.63 17.27 26.23
C PRO A 19 -15.69 17.21 25.14
N THR A 20 -15.88 18.36 24.50
CA THR A 20 -16.69 18.59 23.31
C THR A 20 -16.61 17.39 22.37
N GLN A 21 -17.69 16.63 22.25
CA GLN A 21 -17.83 15.67 21.16
C GLN A 21 -17.81 16.48 19.86
N LEU A 22 -16.75 16.30 19.08
CA LEU A 22 -16.70 16.74 17.70
C LEU A 22 -17.82 16.00 16.95
N ASN A 23 -18.75 16.79 16.41
CA ASN A 23 -19.88 16.36 15.60
C ASN A 23 -19.42 15.33 14.56
N HIS A 24 -19.88 14.10 14.74
CA HIS A 24 -19.62 12.94 13.89
C HIS A 24 -20.61 12.92 12.72
N GLU A 25 -20.78 14.04 12.02
CA GLU A 25 -21.73 14.13 10.90
C GLU A 25 -21.24 15.17 9.91
N LEU A 26 -20.20 14.77 9.15
CA LEU A 26 -19.85 15.22 7.79
C LEU A 26 -18.60 14.45 7.28
N ALA A 27 -18.35 13.24 7.78
CA ALA A 27 -17.35 12.34 7.21
C ALA A 27 -17.93 11.72 5.93
N ALA A 28 -17.18 11.83 4.84
CA ALA A 28 -17.45 11.21 3.55
C ALA A 28 -17.83 9.72 3.71
N PRO A 29 -18.69 9.17 2.82
CA PRO A 29 -19.34 7.88 3.04
C PRO A 29 -18.30 6.76 3.09
N SER A 30 -18.28 6.01 4.19
CA SER A 30 -17.89 4.59 4.29
C SER A 30 -16.84 4.06 3.28
N PHE A 31 -15.68 4.70 3.16
CA PHE A 31 -14.49 4.13 2.48
C PHE A 31 -13.81 3.02 3.33
N GLN A 32 -14.54 2.42 4.28
CA GLN A 32 -13.96 1.88 5.51
C GLN A 32 -14.04 0.34 5.62
N GLU A 33 -12.87 -0.24 5.90
CA GLU A 33 -12.56 -1.54 6.49
C GLU A 33 -12.45 -2.80 5.63
N THR A 34 -13.42 -3.21 4.80
CA THR A 34 -13.45 -4.62 4.32
C THR A 34 -12.36 -5.05 3.33
N GLN A 35 -11.73 -4.13 2.61
CA GLN A 35 -10.66 -4.44 1.66
C GLN A 35 -9.26 -4.19 2.24
N ASN A 36 -9.19 -3.42 3.32
CA ASN A 36 -7.96 -2.83 3.83
C ASN A 36 -7.36 -3.58 5.02
N GLN A 37 -7.91 -4.75 5.34
CA GLN A 37 -7.49 -5.59 6.44
C GLN A 37 -7.59 -7.05 5.98
N VAL A 38 -6.51 -7.80 6.21
CA VAL A 38 -6.57 -9.26 6.07
C VAL A 38 -7.13 -9.84 7.36
N ASP A 39 -8.20 -10.62 7.23
CA ASP A 39 -8.87 -11.32 8.34
C ASP A 39 -9.31 -10.38 9.49
N GLY A 40 -9.59 -9.10 9.19
CA GLY A 40 -10.00 -8.09 10.16
C GLY A 40 -8.86 -7.56 11.04
N ALA A 41 -7.59 -7.75 10.64
CA ALA A 41 -6.44 -7.22 11.37
C ALA A 41 -6.23 -5.72 11.09
N ASP A 42 -6.21 -4.90 12.15
CA ASP A 42 -5.94 -3.46 12.06
C ASP A 42 -4.50 -3.13 11.62
N PHE A 43 -3.59 -4.07 11.83
CA PHE A 43 -2.18 -3.96 11.47
C PHE A 43 -1.59 -5.35 11.18
N GLY A 44 -0.46 -5.35 10.49
CA GLY A 44 0.28 -6.59 10.27
C GLY A 44 1.65 -6.34 9.64
N PHE A 45 2.31 -7.44 9.30
CA PHE A 45 3.68 -7.40 8.82
C PHE A 45 3.86 -8.26 7.59
N THR A 46 4.72 -7.80 6.69
CA THR A 46 5.36 -8.67 5.69
C THR A 46 6.87 -8.56 5.83
N ALA A 47 7.58 -9.53 5.28
CA ALA A 47 8.97 -9.30 4.92
C ALA A 47 9.03 -8.24 3.79
N GLY A 48 10.21 -7.66 3.61
CA GLY A 48 10.57 -6.75 2.54
C GLY A 48 12.05 -6.94 2.17
N TRP A 49 12.48 -6.41 1.04
CA TRP A 49 13.90 -6.43 0.65
C TRP A 49 14.47 -5.02 0.56
N PHE A 50 15.65 -4.83 1.15
CA PHE A 50 16.36 -3.55 1.15
C PHE A 50 17.86 -3.81 1.16
N GLN A 51 18.57 -3.30 0.14
CA GLN A 51 20.04 -3.33 0.04
C GLN A 51 20.68 -4.70 0.39
N GLY A 52 20.14 -5.79 -0.14
CA GLY A 52 20.68 -7.14 0.08
C GLY A 52 20.17 -7.84 1.34
N ASN A 53 19.33 -7.18 2.12
CA ASN A 53 18.80 -7.68 3.38
C ASN A 53 17.30 -7.92 3.31
N THR A 54 16.82 -8.86 4.13
CA THR A 54 15.41 -8.94 4.47
C THR A 54 15.12 -7.98 5.61
N VAL A 55 14.15 -7.08 5.41
CA VAL A 55 13.61 -6.15 6.40
C VAL A 55 12.16 -6.50 6.70
N GLN A 56 11.54 -5.81 7.66
CA GLN A 56 10.13 -5.97 7.96
C GLN A 56 9.37 -4.71 7.54
N PHE A 57 8.23 -4.89 6.87
CA PHE A 57 7.27 -3.82 6.60
C PHE A 57 6.12 -3.93 7.59
N PHE A 58 5.84 -2.85 8.30
CA PHE A 58 4.73 -2.78 9.24
C PHE A 58 3.59 -1.95 8.67
N TYR A 59 2.48 -2.60 8.39
CA TYR A 59 1.29 -1.98 7.81
C TYR A 59 0.31 -1.67 8.92
N HIS A 60 -0.19 -0.43 8.94
CA HIS A 60 -1.13 0.04 9.96
C HIS A 60 -2.07 1.14 9.44
N LYS A 61 -2.16 1.27 8.11
CA LYS A 61 -3.17 2.07 7.42
C LYS A 61 -3.62 1.37 6.12
N PRO A 62 -4.88 1.57 5.70
CA PRO A 62 -5.40 1.22 4.38
C PRO A 62 -4.46 1.53 3.21
N PHE A 63 -4.58 0.76 2.12
CA PHE A 63 -4.05 1.19 0.82
C PHE A 63 -4.86 2.37 0.29
N PHE A 64 -4.31 3.02 -0.72
CA PHE A 64 -4.97 4.11 -1.43
C PHE A 64 -4.85 3.86 -2.93
N CYS A 65 -5.99 3.88 -3.61
CA CYS A 65 -6.08 3.90 -5.06
C CYS A 65 -7.03 5.03 -5.44
N ARG A 66 -6.64 5.86 -6.39
CA ARG A 66 -7.49 6.96 -6.83
C ARG A 66 -7.66 6.98 -8.33
N THR A 67 -8.89 7.26 -8.72
CA THR A 67 -9.31 7.53 -10.08
C THR A 67 -9.69 9.02 -10.21
N PRO A 68 -9.66 9.60 -11.42
CA PRO A 68 -9.20 8.97 -12.66
C PRO A 68 -7.70 8.72 -12.66
N VAL A 69 -7.27 7.77 -13.48
CA VAL A 69 -5.86 7.58 -13.82
C VAL A 69 -5.48 8.49 -14.99
N GLU A 70 -4.17 8.71 -15.21
CA GLU A 70 -3.66 9.69 -16.17
C GLU A 70 -4.17 9.49 -17.60
N ASP A 71 -4.39 8.25 -18.04
CA ASP A 71 -4.91 7.97 -19.37
C ASP A 71 -6.42 8.26 -19.56
N GLY A 72 -7.11 8.59 -18.46
CA GLY A 72 -8.53 8.94 -18.43
C GLY A 72 -9.50 7.77 -18.63
N ASN A 73 -9.00 6.53 -18.81
CA ASN A 73 -9.84 5.35 -18.96
C ASN A 73 -10.34 4.86 -17.59
N PRO A 74 -11.51 4.21 -17.52
CA PRO A 74 -12.01 3.63 -16.28
C PRO A 74 -11.07 2.54 -15.75
N VAL A 75 -11.11 2.35 -14.42
CA VAL A 75 -10.52 1.20 -13.74
C VAL A 75 -11.63 0.21 -13.45
N GLY A 76 -11.45 -1.05 -13.83
CA GLY A 76 -12.49 -2.08 -13.72
C GLY A 76 -12.42 -2.94 -12.46
N ALA A 77 -11.40 -2.76 -11.62
CA ALA A 77 -11.28 -3.49 -10.37
C ALA A 77 -12.25 -2.94 -9.32
N THR A 78 -12.84 -3.81 -8.50
CA THR A 78 -13.74 -3.40 -7.40
C THR A 78 -13.06 -2.58 -6.31
N THR A 79 -11.73 -2.56 -6.30
CA THR A 79 -10.88 -1.77 -5.39
C THR A 79 -10.47 -0.43 -6.00
N ASP A 80 -10.85 -0.15 -7.24
CA ASP A 80 -10.39 0.99 -8.05
C ASP A 80 -8.86 1.04 -8.25
N CYS A 81 -8.16 -0.06 -8.00
CA CYS A 81 -6.71 -0.21 -8.17
C CYS A 81 -6.36 -0.83 -9.51
N GLU A 82 -5.26 -0.40 -10.14
CA GLU A 82 -4.85 -0.86 -11.45
C GLU A 82 -3.33 -0.91 -11.64
N VAL A 83 -2.89 -1.64 -12.66
CA VAL A 83 -1.51 -1.64 -13.16
C VAL A 83 -1.51 -1.29 -14.65
N GLY A 84 -0.78 -0.23 -15.02
CA GLY A 84 -0.65 0.23 -16.40
C GLY A 84 -0.81 1.74 -16.60
N SER A 85 -1.44 2.47 -15.68
CA SER A 85 -1.44 3.94 -15.66
C SER A 85 -1.23 4.46 -14.24
N ASP A 86 -0.58 5.61 -14.15
CA ASP A 86 -0.43 6.35 -12.90
C ASP A 86 -1.76 7.01 -12.48
N GLY A 87 -1.92 7.25 -11.18
CA GLY A 87 -3.03 8.00 -10.60
C GLY A 87 -2.86 9.51 -10.80
N THR A 88 -3.96 10.25 -10.93
CA THR A 88 -3.88 11.72 -11.09
C THR A 88 -3.66 12.49 -9.79
N VAL A 89 -3.74 11.81 -8.64
CA VAL A 89 -3.68 12.45 -7.32
C VAL A 89 -3.03 11.52 -6.28
N ASP A 90 -1.95 12.02 -5.71
CA ASP A 90 -1.21 11.39 -4.61
C ASP A 90 -1.98 11.43 -3.27
N PRO A 91 -1.70 10.49 -2.34
CA PRO A 91 -2.30 10.49 -1.00
C PRO A 91 -1.79 11.64 -0.11
N ARG A 92 -0.70 12.30 -0.49
CA ARG A 92 -0.18 13.50 0.18
C ARG A 92 0.65 14.35 -0.77
N LEU A 93 0.87 15.60 -0.39
CA LEU A 93 1.79 16.49 -1.12
C LEU A 93 3.27 16.09 -0.91
N GLY A 94 4.11 16.51 -1.86
CA GLY A 94 5.56 16.33 -1.82
C GLY A 94 6.02 14.97 -2.35
N ASN A 95 7.33 14.75 -2.39
CA ASN A 95 7.90 13.52 -2.93
C ASN A 95 7.40 12.29 -2.16
N ILE A 96 6.90 11.28 -2.88
CA ILE A 96 6.53 9.97 -2.34
C ILE A 96 7.62 8.97 -2.80
N PRO A 97 8.15 8.14 -1.90
CA PRO A 97 9.09 7.09 -2.28
C PRO A 97 8.42 5.98 -3.11
N ILE A 98 9.21 5.27 -3.91
CA ILE A 98 8.72 4.16 -4.73
C ILE A 98 8.89 2.82 -4.01
N LEU A 99 7.83 2.04 -3.99
CA LEU A 99 7.84 0.61 -3.70
C LEU A 99 7.92 -0.17 -5.01
N PHE A 100 8.98 -0.95 -5.18
CA PHE A 100 9.12 -1.80 -6.35
C PHE A 100 8.51 -3.18 -6.06
N VAL A 101 7.48 -3.55 -6.82
CA VAL A 101 6.71 -4.78 -6.64
C VAL A 101 7.13 -5.81 -7.67
N MET A 102 7.85 -6.84 -7.22
CA MET A 102 8.25 -7.97 -8.05
C MET A 102 7.07 -8.92 -8.20
N THR A 103 6.53 -9.02 -9.42
CA THR A 103 5.35 -9.84 -9.71
C THR A 103 5.70 -10.91 -10.74
N PRO A 104 5.61 -12.21 -10.39
CA PRO A 104 5.83 -13.30 -11.34
C PRO A 104 4.68 -13.36 -12.36
N ILE A 105 5.02 -13.51 -13.64
CA ILE A 105 4.10 -13.58 -14.77
C ILE A 105 4.29 -14.92 -15.47
N GLY A 106 3.22 -15.71 -15.53
CA GLY A 106 3.22 -17.00 -16.24
C GLY A 106 3.90 -18.15 -15.50
N PHE A 107 4.35 -17.94 -14.25
CA PHE A 107 4.86 -18.99 -13.38
C PHE A 107 4.56 -18.68 -11.91
N ARG A 108 4.73 -19.68 -11.03
CA ARG A 108 4.62 -19.51 -9.58
C ARG A 108 5.98 -19.82 -8.93
N PRO A 109 6.65 -18.83 -8.29
CA PRO A 109 7.83 -19.08 -7.48
C PRO A 109 7.54 -19.92 -6.23
N ALA A 110 8.58 -20.39 -5.54
CA ALA A 110 8.41 -21.04 -4.25
C ALA A 110 7.81 -20.06 -3.22
N ASP A 111 6.80 -20.50 -2.47
CA ASP A 111 6.07 -19.66 -1.50
C ASP A 111 6.99 -18.97 -0.48
N ALA A 112 8.07 -19.64 -0.06
CA ALA A 112 9.06 -19.08 0.88
C ALA A 112 9.84 -17.86 0.34
N THR A 113 9.73 -17.57 -0.96
CA THR A 113 10.35 -16.41 -1.62
C THR A 113 9.37 -15.25 -1.85
N LEU A 114 8.08 -15.49 -1.59
CA LEU A 114 7.00 -14.53 -1.72
C LEU A 114 6.72 -13.87 -0.37
N GLN A 115 6.58 -12.55 -0.38
CA GLN A 115 6.20 -11.79 0.82
C GLN A 115 4.68 -11.76 0.98
N CYS A 116 3.95 -11.76 -0.13
CA CYS A 116 2.51 -11.95 -0.23
C CYS A 116 2.23 -13.21 -1.09
N PRO A 117 2.26 -14.43 -0.51
CA PRO A 117 2.16 -15.68 -1.28
C PRO A 117 0.73 -16.07 -1.68
N VAL A 118 -0.26 -15.56 -0.97
CA VAL A 118 -1.68 -15.87 -1.17
C VAL A 118 -2.31 -14.80 -2.08
N VAL A 119 -2.82 -15.24 -3.22
CA VAL A 119 -3.44 -14.36 -4.21
C VAL A 119 -4.68 -13.68 -3.61
N GLY A 120 -4.77 -12.36 -3.79
CA GLY A 120 -5.87 -11.53 -3.27
C GLY A 120 -5.91 -11.38 -1.75
N HIS A 121 -4.89 -11.85 -1.03
CA HIS A 121 -4.88 -11.87 0.43
C HIS A 121 -3.49 -11.46 0.96
N CYS A 122 -3.29 -10.15 1.07
CA CYS A 122 -2.12 -9.57 1.75
C CYS A 122 -2.53 -8.36 2.58
N ILE A 123 -1.89 -8.19 3.74
CA ILE A 123 -2.27 -7.18 4.73
C ILE A 123 -2.27 -5.77 4.11
N ASN A 124 -3.39 -5.05 4.21
CA ASN A 124 -3.57 -3.70 3.70
C ASN A 124 -3.26 -3.56 2.20
N HIS A 125 -3.46 -4.62 1.41
CA HIS A 125 -3.39 -4.59 -0.05
C HIS A 125 -4.80 -4.71 -0.65
N PRO A 126 -5.02 -4.26 -1.90
CA PRO A 126 -6.28 -4.50 -2.58
C PRO A 126 -6.47 -5.99 -2.83
N SER A 127 -7.69 -6.52 -2.62
CA SER A 127 -7.97 -7.94 -2.89
C SER A 127 -8.02 -8.25 -4.40
N THR A 128 -8.38 -7.25 -5.21
CA THR A 128 -8.40 -7.32 -6.68
C THR A 128 -7.68 -6.12 -7.29
N ILE A 129 -7.26 -6.26 -8.55
CA ILE A 129 -6.55 -5.21 -9.29
C ILE A 129 -6.86 -5.34 -10.79
N ASP A 130 -6.91 -4.21 -11.48
CA ASP A 130 -7.15 -4.15 -12.91
C ASP A 130 -5.83 -4.32 -13.65
N LEU A 131 -5.73 -5.39 -14.43
CA LEU A 131 -4.54 -5.71 -15.24
C LEU A 131 -4.82 -5.60 -16.74
N SER A 132 -5.97 -5.04 -17.14
CA SER A 132 -6.44 -5.02 -18.53
C SER A 132 -5.55 -4.20 -19.45
N ARG A 133 -4.83 -3.19 -18.92
CA ARG A 133 -3.81 -2.44 -19.67
C ARG A 133 -2.60 -3.29 -20.04
N ILE A 134 -2.33 -4.36 -19.30
CA ILE A 134 -1.16 -5.22 -19.49
C ILE A 134 -1.52 -6.50 -20.24
N PHE A 135 -2.64 -7.13 -19.87
CA PHE A 135 -3.04 -8.44 -20.38
C PHE A 135 -4.29 -8.42 -21.26
N GLY A 136 -4.92 -7.25 -21.41
CA GLY A 136 -6.11 -7.08 -22.25
C GLY A 136 -7.42 -7.45 -21.55
N PRO A 137 -8.52 -7.43 -22.32
CA PRO A 137 -9.86 -7.64 -21.77
C PRO A 137 -10.04 -8.96 -21.03
N GLY A 138 -10.86 -8.96 -19.98
CA GLY A 138 -11.10 -10.10 -19.10
C GLY A 138 -10.17 -10.18 -17.89
N THR A 139 -9.31 -9.17 -17.69
CA THR A 139 -8.40 -9.06 -16.55
C THR A 139 -8.63 -7.80 -15.70
N GLU A 140 -9.79 -7.18 -15.86
CA GLU A 140 -10.16 -5.90 -15.24
C GLU A 140 -10.35 -5.98 -13.72
N ASN A 141 -10.69 -7.16 -13.19
CA ASN A 141 -10.90 -7.37 -11.76
C ASN A 141 -10.21 -8.65 -11.29
N ALA A 142 -8.94 -8.81 -11.68
CA ALA A 142 -8.17 -9.99 -11.33
C ALA A 142 -7.87 -10.00 -9.82
N PRO A 143 -7.87 -11.17 -9.15
CA PRO A 143 -7.31 -11.28 -7.82
C PRO A 143 -5.86 -10.77 -7.78
N LEU A 144 -5.48 -10.03 -6.73
CA LEU A 144 -4.13 -9.46 -6.63
C LEU A 144 -3.07 -10.58 -6.73
N PRO A 145 -2.17 -10.57 -7.73
CA PRO A 145 -1.17 -11.62 -7.90
C PRO A 145 -0.27 -11.76 -6.66
N ALA A 146 0.27 -12.96 -6.44
CA ALA A 146 1.30 -13.15 -5.42
C ALA A 146 2.57 -12.37 -5.80
N HIS A 147 3.24 -11.70 -4.86
CA HIS A 147 4.35 -10.80 -5.15
C HIS A 147 5.32 -10.62 -3.96
N SER A 148 6.43 -9.92 -4.23
CA SER A 148 7.43 -9.50 -3.25
C SER A 148 7.84 -8.04 -3.48
N HIS A 149 8.27 -7.36 -2.44
CA HIS A 149 8.60 -5.95 -2.44
C HIS A 149 10.09 -5.68 -2.25
N ILE A 150 10.56 -4.62 -2.91
CA ILE A 150 11.87 -4.01 -2.72
C ILE A 150 11.66 -2.52 -2.47
N VAL A 151 12.35 -2.00 -1.44
CA VAL A 151 12.52 -0.55 -1.21
C VAL A 151 13.99 -0.19 -1.37
N ASP A 152 14.27 1.08 -1.62
CA ASP A 152 15.62 1.65 -1.74
C ASP A 152 15.95 2.67 -0.65
N GLN A 153 15.02 2.91 0.28
CA GLN A 153 15.20 3.70 1.49
C GLN A 153 14.43 3.12 2.69
N VAL A 154 14.79 3.58 3.90
CA VAL A 154 14.16 3.16 5.16
C VAL A 154 13.40 4.35 5.73
N GLU A 155 12.07 4.26 5.71
CA GLU A 155 11.18 5.27 6.29
C GLU A 155 9.79 4.69 6.61
N GLY A 156 8.98 5.49 7.30
CA GLY A 156 7.55 5.24 7.54
C GLY A 156 6.69 6.26 6.82
N ASN A 157 6.01 5.84 5.76
CA ASN A 157 5.36 6.76 4.84
C ASN A 157 4.32 6.08 3.94
N TRP A 158 3.66 6.88 3.10
CA TRP A 158 3.06 6.40 1.86
C TRP A 158 4.16 6.04 0.86
N TRP A 159 3.91 4.99 0.08
CA TRP A 159 4.78 4.48 -0.98
C TRP A 159 3.96 4.29 -2.24
N GLU A 160 4.46 4.83 -3.34
CA GLU A 160 3.89 4.67 -4.69
C GLU A 160 4.35 3.34 -5.29
N LEU A 161 3.45 2.55 -5.85
CA LEU A 161 3.79 1.22 -6.34
C LEU A 161 4.19 1.25 -7.81
N HIS A 162 5.39 0.75 -8.10
CA HIS A 162 5.80 0.43 -9.45
C HIS A 162 5.94 -1.09 -9.59
N VAL A 163 5.19 -1.70 -10.51
CA VAL A 163 5.28 -3.13 -10.77
C VAL A 163 6.46 -3.43 -11.70
N ILE A 164 7.22 -4.47 -11.35
CA ILE A 164 8.22 -5.08 -12.22
C ILE A 164 7.82 -6.54 -12.41
N GLY A 165 7.38 -6.85 -13.62
CA GLY A 165 7.00 -8.19 -14.05
C GLY A 165 8.23 -9.07 -14.27
N VAL A 166 8.30 -10.19 -13.56
CA VAL A 166 9.34 -11.22 -13.73
C VAL A 166 8.72 -12.37 -14.52
N LYS A 167 9.36 -12.82 -15.59
CA LYS A 167 8.76 -13.75 -16.57
C LYS A 167 9.36 -15.16 -16.55
N ASP A 168 10.40 -15.38 -15.76
CA ASP A 168 11.00 -16.70 -15.59
C ASP A 168 11.55 -16.94 -14.17
N PRO A 169 11.62 -18.22 -13.72
CA PRO A 169 12.12 -18.56 -12.39
C PRO A 169 13.58 -18.18 -12.14
N ALA A 170 14.46 -18.27 -13.14
CA ALA A 170 15.89 -18.02 -12.93
C ALA A 170 16.17 -16.52 -12.68
N THR A 171 15.39 -15.64 -13.30
CA THR A 171 15.42 -14.21 -13.00
C THR A 171 14.87 -13.91 -11.61
N TRP A 172 13.78 -14.56 -11.21
CA TRP A 172 13.24 -14.44 -9.85
C TRP A 172 14.25 -14.87 -8.78
N ASP A 173 14.89 -16.02 -8.95
CA ASP A 173 15.88 -16.54 -8.00
C ASP A 173 17.08 -15.60 -7.82
N GLN A 174 17.50 -14.92 -8.90
CA GLN A 174 18.54 -13.88 -8.82
C GLN A 174 18.08 -12.66 -8.01
N ILE A 175 16.83 -12.24 -8.16
CA ILE A 175 16.25 -11.15 -7.35
C ILE A 175 16.18 -11.58 -5.88
N VAL A 176 15.73 -12.80 -5.58
CA VAL A 176 15.65 -13.34 -4.21
C VAL A 176 17.04 -13.45 -3.57
N ALA A 177 18.06 -13.82 -4.34
CA ALA A 177 19.43 -13.88 -3.86
C ALA A 177 20.01 -12.48 -3.60
N GLY A 178 19.69 -11.51 -4.47
CA GLY A 178 20.25 -10.16 -4.40
C GLY A 178 19.50 -9.19 -3.49
N LYS A 179 18.20 -9.38 -3.25
CA LYS A 179 17.32 -8.60 -2.34
C LYS A 179 17.53 -7.08 -2.41
N SER A 180 17.74 -6.55 -3.61
CA SER A 180 18.06 -5.13 -3.78
C SER A 180 17.57 -4.60 -5.12
N LEU A 181 17.26 -3.31 -5.13
CA LEU A 181 16.92 -2.61 -6.37
C LEU A 181 18.11 -2.64 -7.35
N ALA A 182 19.34 -2.55 -6.85
CA ALA A 182 20.55 -2.65 -7.67
C ALA A 182 20.62 -3.97 -8.45
N THR A 183 20.25 -5.09 -7.83
CA THR A 183 20.15 -6.39 -8.52
C THR A 183 19.10 -6.35 -9.63
N VAL A 184 17.90 -5.83 -9.34
CA VAL A 184 16.83 -5.68 -10.34
C VAL A 184 17.29 -4.82 -11.52
N ARG A 185 17.95 -3.70 -11.26
CA ARG A 185 18.48 -2.82 -12.33
C ARG A 185 19.54 -3.51 -13.17
N ALA A 186 20.43 -4.29 -12.56
CA ALA A 186 21.41 -5.07 -13.31
C ALA A 186 20.75 -6.10 -14.22
N LEU A 187 19.68 -6.76 -13.76
CA LEU A 187 18.91 -7.72 -14.55
C LEU A 187 18.18 -7.04 -15.71
N GLN A 188 17.53 -5.90 -15.47
CA GLN A 188 16.87 -5.11 -16.52
C GLN A 188 17.88 -4.60 -17.57
N ALA A 189 19.05 -4.12 -17.13
CA ALA A 189 20.11 -3.67 -18.04
C ALA A 189 20.66 -4.81 -18.93
N ALA A 190 20.68 -6.05 -18.39
CA ALA A 190 21.07 -7.23 -19.13
C ALA A 190 19.96 -7.79 -20.05
N ASP A 191 18.72 -7.32 -19.91
CA ASP A 191 17.55 -7.70 -20.71
C ASP A 191 16.82 -6.46 -21.25
N PRO A 192 17.44 -5.69 -22.15
CA PRO A 192 16.89 -4.43 -22.65
C PRO A 192 15.57 -4.61 -23.42
N THR A 193 15.26 -5.83 -23.87
CA THR A 193 13.99 -6.15 -24.53
C THR A 193 12.85 -6.43 -23.56
N GLY A 194 13.17 -6.63 -22.28
CA GLY A 194 12.24 -7.06 -21.25
C GLY A 194 11.64 -8.44 -21.48
N ALA A 195 12.41 -9.36 -22.07
CA ALA A 195 11.96 -10.72 -22.37
C ALA A 195 11.78 -11.57 -21.10
N LYS A 196 12.55 -11.28 -20.06
CA LYS A 196 12.64 -11.97 -18.77
C LYS A 196 12.20 -11.10 -17.60
N ILE A 197 12.43 -9.79 -17.68
CA ILE A 197 12.03 -8.83 -16.65
C ILE A 197 11.56 -7.53 -17.30
N THR A 198 10.41 -7.00 -16.92
CA THR A 198 9.92 -5.75 -17.50
C THR A 198 10.70 -4.55 -16.97
N GLY A 199 10.56 -3.40 -17.62
CA GLY A 199 10.74 -2.11 -16.95
C GLY A 199 9.72 -1.92 -15.82
N GLU A 200 9.72 -0.73 -15.22
CA GLU A 200 8.65 -0.35 -14.30
C GLU A 200 7.34 -0.13 -15.05
N ILE A 201 6.26 -0.64 -14.47
CA ILE A 201 4.90 -0.43 -14.91
C ILE A 201 4.22 0.38 -13.81
N LEU A 202 3.75 1.57 -14.18
CA LEU A 202 3.11 2.49 -13.24
C LEU A 202 1.78 1.92 -12.74
N THR A 203 1.35 2.39 -11.59
CA THR A 203 0.08 2.02 -10.96
C THR A 203 -0.54 3.25 -10.34
N ASN A 204 -1.83 3.19 -10.04
CA ASN A 204 -2.47 4.20 -9.19
C ASN A 204 -2.47 3.80 -7.70
N VAL A 205 -1.65 2.82 -7.32
CA VAL A 205 -1.70 2.16 -6.02
C VAL A 205 -0.65 2.72 -5.09
N TYR A 206 -1.07 3.00 -3.86
CA TYR A 206 -0.21 3.45 -2.78
C TYR A 206 -0.42 2.58 -1.54
N LEU A 207 0.68 2.21 -0.90
CA LEU A 207 0.67 1.50 0.38
C LEU A 207 1.27 2.37 1.48
N PHE A 208 0.84 2.17 2.71
CA PHE A 208 1.43 2.84 3.86
C PHE A 208 2.04 1.81 4.81
N PHE A 209 3.34 1.92 5.04
CA PHE A 209 4.05 1.08 6.00
C PHE A 209 5.34 1.73 6.50
N ASP A 210 5.80 1.24 7.65
CA ASP A 210 7.13 1.50 8.17
C ASP A 210 8.12 0.42 7.72
N VAL A 211 9.27 0.83 7.20
CA VAL A 211 10.41 -0.04 6.99
C VAL A 211 11.19 -0.18 8.29
N ARG A 212 11.27 -1.39 8.83
CA ARG A 212 11.97 -1.71 10.08
C ARG A 212 13.21 -2.55 9.79
N THR A 213 14.38 -2.00 10.08
CA THR A 213 15.66 -2.71 9.98
C THR A 213 15.86 -3.58 11.21
N GLY A 214 15.79 -4.90 11.02
CA GLY A 214 15.96 -5.90 12.08
C GLY A 214 14.80 -6.91 12.10
N THR A 215 15.08 -8.16 12.48
CA THR A 215 14.07 -9.21 12.65
C THR A 215 13.36 -9.12 14.01
N GLY A 216 13.26 -7.93 14.59
CA GLY A 216 12.68 -7.74 15.92
C GLY A 216 11.21 -8.11 15.88
N ASN A 217 10.83 -9.13 16.65
CA ASN A 217 9.43 -9.30 17.08
C ASN A 217 8.96 -7.98 17.74
N PRO A 218 7.67 -7.62 17.60
CA PRO A 218 7.10 -6.50 18.35
C PRO A 218 7.32 -6.65 19.87
#